data_AF-A0A1S2IW70-F1
#
_entry.id   AF-A0A1S2IW70-F1
#
_cell.length_a   1.000
_cell.length_b   1.000
_cell.length_c   1.000
_cell.angle_alpha   90.00
_cell.angle_beta   90.00
_cell.angle_gamma   90.00
#
_symmetry.space_group_name_H-M   'P 1'
#
loop_
_entity.id
_entity.type
_entity.pdbx_description
1 polymer ?
#
loop_
_entity_poly.entity_id
_entity_poly.type
_entity_poly.pdbx_seq_one_letter_code
_entity_poly.pdbx_strand_id
1 'polypeptide(L)'
;MTVTHAVGPMWAVNGHVLTISPGEDLRRTVLDTAAGIAQATAPVRVVVTDGPRVTRVVLRLDGSSVAEGDDAAAWAGPGVQPVAPPRSRQSLVGVHAGSGASTWALLLDLPEAQLTDDPTGPVVLVCRSTPAGINVAKAAVHALGTDAVDAVLVVADAPGKPVPAAVREQRVLAGAVSVVPVPWLPRLRAVAEISPALVGQLARPVQRVTKALLGAQSNKEKAE
;
A
#
# COMPACT_ATOMS: atom_id res chain seq x y z
N MET A 1 10.33 5.47 -27.03
CA MET A 1 9.29 4.65 -26.35
C MET A 1 7.95 5.31 -26.61
N THR A 2 7.05 4.63 -27.31
CA THR A 2 5.77 5.21 -27.75
C THR A 2 4.68 4.81 -26.76
N VAL A 3 3.90 5.78 -26.29
CA VAL A 3 2.76 5.58 -25.38
C VAL A 3 1.49 5.72 -26.19
N THR A 4 0.60 4.73 -26.09
CA THR A 4 -0.66 4.69 -26.85
C THR A 4 -1.85 4.79 -25.91
N HIS A 5 -2.80 5.69 -26.20
CA HIS A 5 -4.00 5.93 -25.37
C HIS A 5 -5.24 5.27 -25.97
N ALA A 6 -6.10 4.68 -25.14
CA ALA A 6 -7.40 4.13 -25.55
C ALA A 6 -8.58 4.55 -24.66
N VAL A 7 -9.76 4.88 -25.22
CA VAL A 7 -10.95 5.40 -24.47
C VAL A 7 -12.28 4.83 -24.96
N GLY A 8 -13.23 4.38 -24.10
CA GLY A 8 -14.60 3.87 -24.42
C GLY A 8 -15.75 4.91 -24.27
N PRO A 9 -17.07 4.63 -24.50
CA PRO A 9 -17.80 3.40 -24.91
C PRO A 9 -17.88 3.18 -26.44
N MET A 10 -17.36 4.13 -27.22
CA MET A 10 -16.75 3.87 -28.52
C MET A 10 -15.26 3.86 -28.27
N TRP A 11 -14.54 2.82 -28.69
CA TRP A 11 -13.12 2.71 -28.42
C TRP A 11 -12.33 3.56 -29.40
N ALA A 12 -11.40 4.37 -28.94
CA ALA A 12 -10.41 4.99 -29.82
C ALA A 12 -9.01 4.53 -29.43
N VAL A 13 -8.08 4.37 -30.38
CA VAL A 13 -6.66 4.07 -30.10
C VAL A 13 -5.81 5.11 -30.80
N ASN A 14 -5.14 5.98 -30.04
CA ASN A 14 -4.41 7.15 -30.57
C ASN A 14 -5.25 7.97 -31.59
N GLY A 15 -6.54 8.14 -31.33
CA GLY A 15 -7.47 8.88 -32.20
C GLY A 15 -8.13 8.05 -33.31
N HIS A 16 -7.75 6.78 -33.49
CA HIS A 16 -8.43 5.88 -34.42
C HIS A 16 -9.64 5.23 -33.74
N VAL A 17 -10.84 5.58 -34.19
CA VAL A 17 -12.09 5.00 -33.65
C VAL A 17 -12.24 3.55 -34.12
N LEU A 18 -12.48 2.66 -33.16
CA LEU A 18 -12.76 1.25 -33.31
C LEU A 18 -14.24 0.98 -33.05
N THR A 19 -14.85 0.25 -33.97
CA THR A 19 -16.17 -0.35 -33.76
C THR A 19 -15.95 -1.80 -33.35
N ILE A 20 -16.47 -2.19 -32.20
CA ILE A 20 -16.28 -3.53 -31.66
C ILE A 20 -17.63 -4.23 -31.73
N SER A 21 -17.66 -5.35 -32.45
CA SER A 21 -18.92 -6.04 -32.71
C SER A 21 -19.38 -6.82 -31.46
N PRO A 22 -20.70 -7.02 -31.28
CA PRO A 22 -21.19 -7.88 -30.21
C PRO A 22 -20.59 -9.29 -30.29
N GLY A 23 -19.99 -9.76 -29.20
CA GLY A 23 -19.32 -11.07 -29.12
C GLY A 23 -17.84 -11.07 -29.51
N GLU A 24 -17.30 -9.95 -29.96
CA GLU A 24 -15.87 -9.77 -30.21
C GLU A 24 -15.11 -9.51 -28.88
N ASP A 25 -13.89 -10.04 -28.75
CA ASP A 25 -13.06 -9.82 -27.57
C ASP A 25 -12.51 -8.39 -27.60
N LEU A 26 -13.23 -7.50 -26.93
CA LEU A 26 -12.89 -6.09 -26.72
C LEU A 26 -11.40 -5.87 -26.47
N ARG A 27 -10.86 -6.61 -25.51
CA ARG A 27 -9.50 -6.44 -25.03
C ARG A 27 -8.51 -6.81 -26.13
N ARG A 28 -8.74 -7.94 -26.81
CA ARG A 28 -7.88 -8.37 -27.92
C ARG A 28 -7.91 -7.37 -29.08
N THR A 29 -9.10 -6.93 -29.50
CA THR A 29 -9.27 -5.97 -30.60
C THR A 29 -8.56 -4.64 -30.32
N VAL A 30 -8.67 -4.10 -29.11
CA VAL A 30 -8.00 -2.85 -28.72
C VAL A 30 -6.47 -3.01 -28.66
N LEU A 31 -5.96 -4.09 -28.06
CA LEU A 31 -4.52 -4.30 -27.90
C LEU A 31 -3.82 -4.64 -29.23
N ASP A 32 -4.45 -5.44 -30.09
CA ASP A 32 -3.92 -5.78 -31.42
C ASP A 32 -3.87 -4.53 -32.31
N THR A 33 -4.89 -3.67 -32.24
CA THR A 33 -4.88 -2.37 -32.92
C THR A 33 -3.74 -1.48 -32.41
N ALA A 34 -3.55 -1.40 -31.09
CA ALA A 34 -2.48 -0.61 -30.50
C ALA A 34 -1.08 -1.10 -30.92
N ALA A 35 -0.87 -2.42 -30.99
CA ALA A 35 0.37 -3.01 -31.50
C ALA A 35 0.60 -2.70 -32.98
N GLY A 36 -0.45 -2.79 -33.80
CA GLY A 36 -0.40 -2.48 -35.23
C GLY A 36 -0.06 -1.02 -35.51
N ILE A 37 -0.70 -0.08 -34.83
CA ILE A 37 -0.42 1.36 -34.95
C ILE A 37 1.01 1.68 -34.51
N ALA A 38 1.48 1.05 -33.43
CA ALA A 38 2.84 1.23 -32.95
C ALA A 38 3.91 0.55 -33.82
N GLN A 39 3.51 -0.25 -34.83
CA GLN A 39 4.39 -1.11 -35.63
C GLN A 39 5.35 -1.90 -34.73
N ALA A 40 4.79 -2.57 -33.73
CA ALA A 40 5.53 -3.09 -32.59
C ALA A 40 6.66 -4.06 -32.97
N THR A 41 7.91 -3.62 -32.79
CA THR A 41 9.11 -4.48 -32.81
C THR A 41 9.67 -4.72 -31.41
N ALA A 42 9.03 -4.15 -30.39
CA ALA A 42 9.35 -4.25 -28.97
C ALA A 42 8.05 -4.20 -28.14
N PRO A 43 8.08 -4.55 -26.84
CA PRO A 43 6.90 -4.44 -25.97
C PRO A 43 6.30 -3.02 -25.98
N VAL A 44 4.97 -2.95 -26.11
CA VAL A 44 4.22 -1.70 -26.22
C VAL A 44 3.57 -1.36 -24.89
N ARG A 45 3.66 -0.08 -24.48
CA ARG A 45 2.91 0.44 -23.34
C ARG A 45 1.62 1.09 -23.83
N VAL A 46 0.50 0.57 -23.36
CA VAL A 46 -0.83 1.06 -23.66
C VAL A 46 -1.43 1.61 -22.37
N VAL A 47 -1.95 2.83 -22.41
CA VAL A 47 -2.75 3.42 -21.34
C VAL A 47 -4.20 3.35 -21.78
N VAL A 48 -4.97 2.54 -21.08
CA VAL A 48 -6.40 2.37 -21.28
C VAL A 48 -7.14 3.25 -20.29
N THR A 49 -8.12 3.99 -20.78
CA THR A 49 -8.97 4.86 -19.99
C THR A 49 -10.42 4.49 -20.26
N ASP A 50 -11.20 4.13 -19.25
CA ASP A 50 -12.64 3.85 -19.40
C ASP A 50 -13.43 4.68 -18.41
N GLY A 51 -14.05 5.76 -18.91
CA GLY A 51 -14.58 6.82 -18.06
C GLY A 51 -13.49 7.37 -17.12
N PRO A 52 -13.67 7.32 -15.78
CA PRO A 52 -12.66 7.75 -14.82
C PRO A 52 -11.55 6.71 -14.56
N ARG A 53 -11.71 5.47 -15.04
CA ARG A 53 -10.80 4.37 -14.74
C ARG A 53 -9.57 4.42 -15.62
N VAL A 54 -8.39 4.19 -15.05
CA VAL A 54 -7.12 4.17 -15.79
C VAL A 54 -6.39 2.86 -15.54
N THR A 55 -6.07 2.15 -16.63
CA THR A 55 -5.32 0.90 -16.61
C THR A 55 -4.10 1.01 -17.52
N ARG A 56 -2.91 0.71 -17.00
CA ARG A 56 -1.67 0.64 -17.76
C ARG A 56 -1.41 -0.80 -18.16
N VAL A 57 -1.14 -1.03 -19.43
CA VAL A 57 -0.93 -2.36 -20.01
C VAL A 57 0.42 -2.38 -20.71
N VAL A 58 1.22 -3.41 -20.41
CA VAL A 58 2.42 -3.76 -21.18
C VAL A 58 2.06 -4.95 -22.04
N LEU A 59 1.94 -4.73 -23.35
CA LEU A 59 1.73 -5.77 -24.35
C LEU A 59 3.09 -6.27 -24.85
N ARG A 60 3.32 -7.58 -24.73
CA ARG A 60 4.51 -8.25 -25.25
C ARG A 60 4.27 -8.72 -26.69
N LEU A 61 5.37 -8.98 -27.40
CA LEU A 61 5.33 -9.45 -28.79
C LEU A 61 4.70 -10.85 -28.95
N ASP A 62 4.63 -11.63 -27.87
CA ASP A 62 3.99 -12.94 -27.83
C ASP A 62 2.46 -12.87 -27.63
N GLY A 63 1.88 -11.67 -27.59
CA GLY A 63 0.46 -11.44 -27.34
C GLY A 63 0.06 -11.54 -25.87
N SER A 64 0.99 -11.86 -24.96
CA SER A 64 0.75 -11.76 -23.52
C SER A 64 0.74 -10.29 -23.09
N SER A 65 -0.03 -9.99 -22.05
CA SER A 65 -0.01 -8.65 -21.46
C SER A 65 0.00 -8.71 -19.93
N VAL A 66 0.70 -7.74 -19.35
CA VAL A 66 0.62 -7.42 -17.93
C VAL A 66 -0.16 -6.13 -17.81
N ALA A 67 -1.11 -6.06 -16.89
CA ALA A 67 -1.89 -4.85 -16.64
C ALA A 67 -1.83 -4.45 -15.16
N GLU A 68 -1.91 -3.16 -14.92
CA GLU A 68 -1.93 -2.52 -13.60
C GLU A 68 -2.96 -1.38 -13.63
N GLY A 69 -3.76 -1.24 -12.57
CA GLY A 69 -4.77 -0.18 -12.45
C GLY A 69 -6.16 -0.73 -12.18
N ASP A 70 -7.16 0.14 -12.37
CA ASP A 70 -8.53 -0.07 -11.89
C ASP A 70 -9.19 -1.34 -12.47
N ASP A 71 -8.92 -1.67 -13.74
CA ASP A 71 -9.48 -2.83 -14.44
C ASP A 71 -8.41 -3.82 -14.89
N ALA A 72 -7.28 -3.90 -14.18
CA ALA A 72 -6.13 -4.74 -14.55
C ALA A 72 -6.51 -6.19 -14.92
N ALA A 73 -7.51 -6.78 -14.24
CA ALA A 73 -7.97 -8.13 -14.52
C ALA A 73 -8.59 -8.29 -15.92
N ALA A 74 -9.32 -7.30 -16.41
CA ALA A 74 -9.89 -7.31 -17.76
C ALA A 74 -8.79 -7.17 -18.85
N TRP A 75 -7.68 -6.51 -18.50
CA TRP A 75 -6.58 -6.19 -19.41
C TRP A 75 -5.32 -7.06 -19.23
N ALA A 76 -5.34 -8.08 -18.37
CA ALA A 76 -4.30 -9.09 -18.22
C ALA A 76 -4.47 -10.28 -19.19
N GLY A 77 -3.41 -10.67 -19.89
CA GLY A 77 -3.45 -11.71 -20.93
C GLY A 77 -3.37 -13.14 -20.41
N PRO A 78 -3.66 -14.14 -21.27
CA PRO A 78 -3.55 -15.54 -20.90
C PRO A 78 -2.14 -15.87 -20.39
N GLY A 79 -2.06 -16.54 -19.24
CA GLY A 79 -0.80 -16.93 -18.60
C GLY A 79 -0.20 -15.90 -17.62
N VAL A 80 -0.87 -14.78 -17.36
CA VAL A 80 -0.40 -13.77 -16.40
C VAL A 80 -1.52 -13.47 -15.39
N GLN A 81 -1.26 -13.72 -14.10
CA GLN A 81 -2.18 -13.28 -13.05
C GLN A 81 -2.27 -11.76 -13.05
N PRO A 82 -3.48 -11.17 -12.93
CA PRO A 82 -3.63 -9.73 -12.76
C PRO A 82 -2.75 -9.27 -11.59
N VAL A 83 -1.86 -8.32 -11.84
CA VAL A 83 -1.25 -7.59 -10.73
C VAL A 83 -2.37 -6.72 -10.20
N ALA A 84 -2.93 -7.11 -9.04
CA ALA A 84 -3.94 -6.31 -8.35
C ALA A 84 -3.46 -4.84 -8.28
N PRO A 85 -4.37 -3.85 -8.35
CA PRO A 85 -3.99 -2.45 -8.22
C PRO A 85 -3.11 -2.30 -6.98
N PRO A 86 -2.10 -1.40 -6.99
CA PRO A 86 -1.41 -1.08 -5.76
C PRO A 86 -2.46 -0.57 -4.79
N ARG A 87 -2.89 -1.42 -3.84
CA ARG A 87 -3.54 -0.95 -2.61
C ARG A 87 -2.70 0.23 -2.18
N SER A 88 -3.32 1.40 -2.03
CA SER A 88 -2.67 2.61 -1.52
C SER A 88 -1.74 2.17 -0.40
N ARG A 89 -0.43 2.14 -0.68
CA ARG A 89 0.50 1.46 0.22
C ARG A 89 0.45 2.23 1.50
N GLN A 90 0.05 1.57 2.58
CA GLN A 90 -0.02 2.21 3.88
C GLN A 90 1.32 2.89 4.17
N SER A 91 1.26 4.15 4.57
CA SER A 91 2.47 4.86 4.99
C SER A 91 2.60 4.77 6.51
N LEU A 92 3.83 4.59 6.98
CA LEU A 92 4.15 4.72 8.40
C LEU A 92 4.45 6.17 8.74
N VAL A 93 3.81 6.67 9.78
CA VAL A 93 4.00 8.04 10.26
C VAL A 93 4.44 8.01 11.71
N GLY A 94 5.64 8.52 11.98
CA GLY A 94 6.15 8.71 13.33
C GLY A 94 5.49 9.91 14.00
N VAL A 95 4.62 9.68 14.98
CA VAL A 95 3.91 10.77 15.71
C VAL A 95 4.66 11.21 16.97
N HIS A 96 5.76 10.55 17.32
CA HIS A 96 6.57 10.87 18.49
C HIS A 96 8.06 10.75 18.15
N ALA A 97 8.88 11.65 18.70
CA ALA A 97 10.34 11.63 18.51
C ALA A 97 10.92 10.30 19.00
N GLY A 98 11.77 9.66 18.18
CA GLY A 98 12.37 8.38 18.52
C GLY A 98 11.35 7.22 18.66
N SER A 99 10.17 7.33 18.06
CA SER A 99 9.18 6.25 17.93
C SER A 99 9.73 5.02 17.20
N GLY A 100 10.74 5.21 16.35
CA GLY A 100 11.30 4.17 15.50
C GLY A 100 10.55 3.98 14.19
N ALA A 101 9.81 4.99 13.73
CA ALA A 101 9.04 4.94 12.48
C ALA A 101 9.90 4.49 11.29
N SER A 102 11.05 5.12 11.04
CA SER A 102 11.98 4.71 9.97
C SER A 102 12.45 3.26 10.10
N THR A 103 12.68 2.79 11.32
CA THR A 103 13.05 1.39 11.57
C THR A 103 11.91 0.44 11.20
N TRP A 104 10.68 0.77 11.58
CA TRP A 104 9.52 -0.06 11.27
C TRP A 104 9.13 0.02 9.79
N ALA A 105 9.29 1.17 9.14
CA ALA A 105 9.14 1.34 7.70
C ALA A 105 10.09 0.39 6.94
N LEU A 106 11.36 0.38 7.31
CA LEU A 106 12.34 -0.54 6.74
C LEU A 106 11.99 -2.01 7.00
N LEU A 107 11.63 -2.38 8.24
CA LEU A 107 11.37 -3.77 8.60
C LEU A 107 10.06 -4.33 8.00
N LEU A 108 9.09 -3.46 7.72
CA LEU A 108 7.80 -3.83 7.15
C LEU A 108 7.73 -3.63 5.63
N ASP A 109 8.78 -3.10 5.02
CA ASP A 109 8.83 -2.72 3.60
C ASP A 109 7.68 -1.77 3.22
N LEU A 110 7.48 -0.74 4.06
CA LEU A 110 6.43 0.26 3.92
C LEU A 110 7.05 1.66 3.79
N PRO A 111 6.45 2.57 3.00
CA PRO A 111 6.93 3.95 2.89
C PRO A 111 6.80 4.68 4.24
N GLU A 112 7.80 5.48 4.59
CA GLU A 112 7.72 6.43 5.69
C GLU A 112 7.19 7.77 5.17
N ALA A 113 6.22 8.35 5.85
CA ALA A 113 5.66 9.68 5.55
C ALA A 113 5.72 10.58 6.79
N GLN A 114 5.68 11.89 6.56
CA GLN A 114 5.57 12.86 7.63
C GLN A 114 4.09 13.14 7.93
N LEU A 115 3.79 13.50 9.18
CA LEU A 115 2.42 13.83 9.57
C LEU A 115 1.89 15.10 8.87
N THR A 116 2.78 15.94 8.36
CA THR A 116 2.46 17.15 7.58
C THR A 116 2.15 16.86 6.13
N ASP A 117 2.47 15.66 5.62
CA ASP A 117 2.13 15.28 4.26
C ASP A 117 0.64 14.94 4.23
N ASP A 118 -0.10 15.43 3.23
CA ASP A 118 -1.48 14.95 3.00
C ASP A 118 -1.39 13.46 2.64
N PRO A 119 -1.85 12.56 3.52
CA PRO A 119 -1.65 11.14 3.28
C PRO A 119 -2.49 10.71 2.08
N THR A 120 -1.84 10.15 1.07
CA THR A 120 -2.48 9.67 -0.17
C THR A 120 -3.19 8.31 0.00
N GLY A 121 -3.31 7.84 1.23
CA GLY A 121 -3.92 6.56 1.61
C GLY A 121 -3.91 6.34 3.12
N PRO A 122 -4.42 5.19 3.58
CA PRO A 122 -4.49 4.88 5.00
C PRO A 122 -3.11 4.88 5.67
N VAL A 123 -3.01 5.39 6.90
CA VAL A 123 -1.74 5.50 7.62
C VAL A 123 -1.66 4.54 8.81
N VAL A 124 -0.43 4.12 9.10
CA VAL A 124 -0.07 3.42 10.33
C VAL A 124 0.76 4.37 11.19
N LEU A 125 0.21 4.80 12.32
CA LEU A 125 0.91 5.71 13.22
C LEU A 125 1.87 4.94 14.13
N VAL A 126 3.04 5.52 14.42
CA VAL A 126 4.03 4.91 15.32
C VAL A 126 4.32 5.83 16.49
N CYS A 127 4.12 5.32 17.70
CA CYS A 127 4.44 6.03 18.92
C CYS A 127 5.19 5.14 19.92
N ARG A 128 5.76 5.77 20.95
CA ARG A 128 6.29 5.05 22.11
C ARG A 128 5.18 4.69 23.10
N SER A 129 5.39 3.61 23.84
CA SER A 129 4.59 3.16 24.99
C SER A 129 4.79 4.04 26.25
N THR A 130 4.89 5.36 26.05
CA THR A 130 4.90 6.36 27.12
C THR A 130 3.58 7.12 27.09
N PRO A 131 3.13 7.70 28.23
CA PRO A 131 1.91 8.51 28.24
C PRO A 131 1.97 9.67 27.23
N ALA A 132 3.14 10.32 27.11
CA ALA A 132 3.36 11.37 26.13
C ALA A 132 3.23 10.86 24.69
N GLY A 133 3.89 9.75 24.34
CA GLY A 133 3.82 9.16 23.00
C GLY A 133 2.39 8.77 22.61
N ILE A 134 1.65 8.13 23.52
CA ILE A 134 0.27 7.71 23.27
C ILE A 134 -0.67 8.93 23.18
N ASN A 135 -0.45 9.97 23.97
CA ASN A 135 -1.24 11.21 23.87
C ASN A 135 -1.08 11.89 22.51
N VAL A 136 0.14 11.95 21.96
CA VAL A 136 0.34 12.51 20.61
C VAL A 136 -0.30 11.62 19.55
N ALA A 137 -0.26 10.29 19.71
CA ALA A 137 -0.98 9.39 18.81
C ALA A 137 -2.49 9.61 18.83
N LYS A 138 -3.11 9.79 20.00
CA LYS A 138 -4.54 10.14 20.10
C LYS A 138 -4.86 11.47 19.40
N ALA A 139 -4.01 12.48 19.57
CA ALA A 139 -4.18 13.76 18.89
C ALA A 139 -4.09 13.62 17.37
N ALA A 140 -3.15 12.82 16.87
CA ALA A 140 -3.02 12.53 15.44
C ALA A 140 -4.24 11.75 14.89
N VAL A 141 -4.73 10.74 15.61
CA VAL A 141 -5.97 10.02 15.25
C VAL A 141 -7.16 10.98 15.20
N HIS A 142 -7.27 11.89 16.17
CA HIS A 142 -8.33 12.89 16.15
C HIS A 142 -8.20 13.82 14.93
N ALA A 143 -7.00 14.31 14.62
CA ALA A 143 -6.78 15.24 13.51
C ALA A 143 -7.04 14.61 12.14
N LEU A 144 -6.62 13.36 11.95
CA LEU A 144 -6.77 12.63 10.68
C LEU A 144 -8.17 12.00 10.51
N GLY A 145 -8.85 11.70 11.62
CA GLY A 145 -10.04 10.87 11.64
C GLY A 145 -9.71 9.37 11.70
N THR A 146 -10.62 8.60 12.27
CA THR A 146 -10.46 7.14 12.45
C THR A 146 -10.38 6.39 11.12
N ASP A 147 -11.03 6.89 10.08
CA ASP A 147 -11.12 6.23 8.78
C ASP A 147 -9.80 6.35 8.00
N ALA A 148 -9.01 7.39 8.26
CA ALA A 148 -7.68 7.58 7.67
C ALA A 148 -6.60 6.75 8.36
N VAL A 149 -6.85 6.23 9.58
CA VAL A 149 -5.87 5.49 10.38
C VAL A 149 -6.22 4.01 10.41
N ASP A 150 -5.30 3.16 9.96
CA ASP A 150 -5.52 1.70 9.97
C ASP A 150 -5.09 1.05 11.28
N ALA A 151 -3.99 1.52 11.84
CA ALA A 151 -3.51 1.06 13.13
C ALA A 151 -2.55 2.05 13.78
N VAL A 152 -2.33 1.85 15.08
CA VAL A 152 -1.23 2.48 15.82
C VAL A 152 -0.27 1.41 16.33
N LEU A 153 0.98 1.47 15.87
CA LEU A 153 2.09 0.71 16.44
C LEU A 153 2.57 1.38 17.73
N VAL A 154 2.43 0.68 18.85
CA VAL A 154 2.89 1.16 20.17
C VAL A 154 4.19 0.45 20.52
N VAL A 155 5.31 1.13 20.31
CA VAL A 155 6.66 0.60 20.50
C VAL A 155 7.08 0.67 21.96
N ALA A 156 7.49 -0.46 22.53
CA ALA A 156 8.06 -0.52 23.86
C ALA A 156 9.18 0.51 24.03
N ASP A 157 9.12 1.33 25.08
CA ASP A 157 10.15 2.35 25.35
C ASP A 157 11.38 1.77 26.07
N ALA A 158 11.17 0.72 26.85
CA ALA A 158 12.18 0.00 27.60
C ALA A 158 11.78 -1.49 27.75
N PRO A 159 12.69 -2.38 28.18
CA PRO A 159 12.35 -3.75 28.54
C PRO A 159 11.28 -3.81 29.63
N GLY A 160 10.43 -4.83 29.61
CA GLY A 160 9.44 -5.09 30.64
C GLY A 160 8.04 -4.58 30.31
N LYS A 161 7.22 -4.37 31.35
CA LYS A 161 5.83 -3.92 31.21
C LYS A 161 5.77 -2.40 31.11
N PRO A 162 4.91 -1.82 30.24
CA PRO A 162 4.66 -0.39 30.25
C PRO A 162 4.15 0.09 31.61
N VAL A 163 4.42 1.35 31.93
CA VAL A 163 3.91 1.97 33.16
C VAL A 163 2.38 1.99 33.17
N PRO A 164 1.71 1.87 34.33
CA PRO A 164 0.24 1.78 34.39
C PRO A 164 -0.48 2.93 33.68
N ALA A 165 0.07 4.14 33.73
CA ALA A 165 -0.46 5.29 33.00
C ALA A 165 -0.46 5.07 31.48
N ALA A 166 0.63 4.53 30.91
CA ALA A 166 0.69 4.22 29.49
C ALA A 166 -0.30 3.12 29.11
N VAL A 167 -0.46 2.09 29.95
CA VAL A 167 -1.46 1.02 29.73
C VAL A 167 -2.88 1.60 29.71
N ARG A 168 -3.19 2.54 30.61
CA ARG A 168 -4.49 3.24 30.62
C ARG A 168 -4.72 4.00 29.32
N GLU A 169 -3.76 4.82 28.91
CA GLU A 169 -3.88 5.61 27.68
C GLU A 169 -3.96 4.73 26.43
N GLN A 170 -3.23 3.61 26.41
CA GLN A 170 -3.30 2.65 25.31
C GLN A 170 -4.68 2.01 25.19
N ARG A 171 -5.36 1.71 26.32
CA ARG A 171 -6.74 1.20 26.30
C ARG A 171 -7.72 2.23 25.74
N VAL A 172 -7.55 3.51 26.07
CA VAL A 172 -8.37 4.59 25.51
C VAL A 172 -8.18 4.67 24.01
N LEU A 173 -6.92 4.66 23.54
CA LEU A 173 -6.60 4.67 22.11
C LEU A 173 -7.19 3.45 21.38
N ALA A 174 -7.10 2.26 21.98
CA ALA A 174 -7.64 1.02 21.42
C ALA A 174 -9.17 1.01 21.29
N GLY A 175 -9.87 1.94 21.95
CA GLY A 175 -11.31 2.14 21.76
C GLY A 175 -11.68 2.86 20.47
N ALA A 176 -10.73 3.57 19.84
CA ALA A 176 -10.95 4.34 18.62
C ALA A 176 -10.36 3.67 17.37
N VAL A 177 -9.18 3.04 17.49
CA VAL A 177 -8.44 2.44 16.38
C VAL A 177 -7.74 1.16 16.82
N SER A 178 -7.37 0.32 15.85
CA SER A 178 -6.58 -0.89 16.13
C SER A 178 -5.21 -0.52 16.70
N VAL A 179 -4.86 -1.08 17.87
CA VAL A 179 -3.57 -0.87 18.51
C VAL A 179 -2.74 -2.14 18.44
N VAL A 180 -1.53 -2.04 17.87
CA VAL A 180 -0.59 -3.14 17.74
C VAL A 180 0.59 -2.91 18.69
N PRO A 181 0.69 -3.67 19.79
CA PRO A 181 1.82 -3.58 20.69
C PRO A 181 3.07 -4.17 20.06
N VAL A 182 4.16 -3.41 20.10
CA VAL A 182 5.45 -3.79 19.56
C VAL A 182 6.43 -4.02 20.72
N PRO A 183 7.07 -5.20 20.82
CA PRO A 183 7.95 -5.53 21.94
C PRO A 183 9.25 -4.73 21.92
N TRP A 184 9.93 -4.70 23.06
CA TRP A 184 11.29 -4.16 23.12
C TRP A 184 12.25 -5.05 22.35
N LEU A 185 12.96 -4.47 21.38
CA LEU A 185 13.93 -5.16 20.53
C LEU A 185 15.35 -4.69 20.87
N PRO A 186 16.03 -5.32 21.84
CA PRO A 186 17.32 -4.84 22.34
C PRO A 186 18.40 -4.78 21.26
N ARG A 187 18.34 -5.68 20.26
CA ARG A 187 19.30 -5.70 19.16
C ARG A 187 19.27 -4.44 18.30
N LEU A 188 18.12 -3.77 18.19
CA LEU A 188 18.00 -2.50 17.48
C LEU A 188 18.68 -1.34 18.22
N ARG A 189 19.02 -1.50 19.51
CA ARG A 189 19.73 -0.47 20.29
C ARG A 189 21.26 -0.56 20.15
N ALA A 190 21.76 -1.68 19.66
CA ALA A 190 23.19 -1.95 19.59
C ALA A 190 23.79 -1.63 18.21
N VAL A 191 22.98 -1.11 17.27
CA VAL A 191 23.38 -0.94 15.87
C VAL A 191 23.00 0.45 15.36
N ALA A 192 23.87 1.01 14.52
CA ALA A 192 23.59 2.24 13.78
C ALA A 192 22.81 1.96 12.48
N GLU A 193 23.02 0.78 11.89
CA GLU A 193 22.40 0.35 10.63
C GLU A 193 21.81 -1.06 10.75
N ILE A 194 20.71 -1.30 10.03
CA ILE A 194 20.00 -2.58 10.05
C ILE A 194 20.49 -3.44 8.89
N SER A 195 21.38 -4.38 9.19
CA SER A 195 21.91 -5.33 8.19
C SER A 195 20.90 -6.42 7.84
N PRO A 196 21.00 -7.07 6.66
CA PRO A 196 20.14 -8.20 6.29
C PRO A 196 20.17 -9.35 7.31
N ALA A 197 21.33 -9.60 7.93
CA ALA A 197 21.47 -10.61 8.97
C ALA A 197 20.65 -10.26 10.23
N LEU A 198 20.60 -8.97 10.61
CA LEU A 198 19.78 -8.50 11.72
C LEU A 198 18.28 -8.59 11.38
N VAL A 199 17.88 -8.27 10.15
CA VAL A 199 16.49 -8.46 9.69
C VAL A 199 16.05 -9.91 9.88
N GLY A 200 16.88 -10.88 9.48
CA GLY A 200 16.60 -12.30 9.69
C GLY A 200 16.40 -12.68 11.17
N GLN A 201 17.14 -12.05 12.08
CA GLN A 201 17.00 -12.28 13.53
C GLN A 201 15.74 -11.63 14.12
N LEU A 202 15.25 -10.57 13.48
CA LEU A 202 14.02 -9.86 13.85
C LEU A 202 12.77 -10.42 13.15
N ALA A 203 12.91 -11.42 12.29
CA ALA A 203 11.82 -11.96 11.47
C ALA A 203 10.59 -12.37 12.28
N ARG A 204 10.76 -13.01 13.44
CA ARG A 204 9.62 -13.43 14.29
C ARG A 204 8.84 -12.24 14.86
N PRO A 205 9.47 -11.26 15.55
CA PRO A 205 8.79 -10.03 15.94
C PRO A 205 8.11 -9.30 14.78
N VAL A 206 8.81 -9.16 13.64
CA VAL A 206 8.29 -8.48 12.45
C VAL A 206 7.04 -9.20 11.93
N GLN A 207 7.10 -10.52 11.73
CA GLN A 207 5.95 -11.33 11.29
C GLN A 207 4.74 -11.20 12.21
N ARG A 208 4.94 -11.09 13.53
CA ARG A 208 3.84 -10.87 14.48
C ARG A 208 3.17 -9.52 14.27
N VAL A 209 3.98 -8.48 14.06
CA VAL A 209 3.47 -7.13 13.77
C VAL A 209 2.76 -7.09 12.42
N THR A 210 3.35 -7.68 11.37
CA THR A 210 2.72 -7.80 10.04
C THR A 210 1.36 -8.50 10.13
N LYS A 211 1.28 -9.64 10.84
CA LYS A 211 0.03 -10.37 11.02
C LYS A 211 -1.01 -9.54 11.77
N ALA A 212 -0.61 -8.77 12.78
CA ALA A 212 -1.51 -7.91 13.54
C ALA A 212 -2.04 -6.76 12.69
N LEU A 213 -1.19 -6.14 11.86
CA LEU A 213 -1.60 -5.08 10.92
C LEU A 213 -2.58 -5.59 9.87
N LEU A 214 -2.32 -6.77 9.28
CA LEU A 214 -3.26 -7.40 8.35
C LEU A 214 -4.61 -7.71 9.03
N GLY A 215 -4.59 -8.20 10.27
CA GLY A 215 -5.80 -8.42 11.05
C GLY A 215 -6.59 -7.14 11.35
N ALA A 216 -5.88 -6.02 11.59
CA ALA A 216 -6.50 -4.71 11.79
C ALA A 216 -7.21 -4.22 10.52
N GLN A 217 -6.59 -4.36 9.35
CA GLN A 217 -7.20 -4.03 8.06
C GLN A 217 -8.47 -4.85 7.81
N SER A 218 -8.39 -6.18 7.96
CA SER A 218 -9.54 -7.06 7.71
C SER A 218 -10.71 -6.83 8.67
N ASN A 219 -10.47 -6.33 9.88
CA ASN A 219 -11.54 -5.96 10.79
C ASN A 219 -12.22 -4.64 10.37
N LYS A 220 -11.46 -3.71 9.81
CA LYS A 220 -11.96 -2.43 9.30
C LYS A 220 -12.82 -2.64 8.04
N GLU A 221 -12.34 -3.44 7.08
CA GLU A 221 -13.09 -3.81 5.87
C GLU A 221 -14.43 -4.54 6.15
N LYS A 222 -14.60 -5.14 7.34
CA LYS A 222 -15.83 -5.82 7.75
C LYS A 222 -16.82 -4.94 8.52
N ALA A 223 -16.35 -3.79 8.99
CA ALA A 223 -17.16 -2.84 9.77
C ALA A 223 -17.85 -1.80 8.88
N GLU A 224 -17.39 -1.66 7.63
CA GLU A 224 -18.03 -0.93 6.53
C GLU A 224 -19.07 -1.80 5.80
#